data_AF-A0AAD9IUB8-F1
#
_entry.id   AF-A0AAD9IUB8-F1
#
_cell.length_a   1.000
_cell.length_b   1.000
_cell.length_c   1.000
_cell.angle_alpha   90.00
_cell.angle_beta   90.00
_cell.angle_gamma   90.00
#
_symmetry.space_group_name_H-M   'P 1'
#
loop_
_entity.id
_entity.type
_entity.pdbx_description
1 polymer ?
#
loop_
_entity_poly.entity_id
_entity_poly.type
_entity_poly.pdbx_seq_one_letter_code
_entity_poly.pdbx_strand_id
1 'polypeptide(L)'
;MTIGWVTLDVGQQALIYKLTGEARVETGPKRLFLFWEKYVPLSVYAADQRSYLMIKHKNGKIAHKPGPCVMFKNPLEHLQIERKQAISLDANEVLVVYRMDEKTNEVTRYLKQGPTLYVPDANEWLHEFSWHGTDPENKTKKVPGLLKFTKLKVIPEQFYYNVCLSWCSGTTNNCFVVVSSVCL
;
A
#
# COMPACT_ATOMS: atom_id res chain seq x y z
N MET A 1 -20.73 23.27 23.60
CA MET A 1 -20.17 23.72 24.90
C MET A 1 -20.81 22.84 25.94
N THR A 2 -20.02 22.13 26.74
CA THR A 2 -20.52 21.13 27.70
C THR A 2 -20.18 21.60 29.12
N ILE A 3 -21.13 21.47 30.03
CA ILE A 3 -20.94 21.73 31.46
C ILE A 3 -21.42 20.50 32.22
N GLY A 4 -20.54 19.87 32.99
CA GLY A 4 -20.88 18.70 33.81
C GLY A 4 -19.82 17.61 33.79
N TRP A 5 -20.15 16.49 34.45
CA TRP A 5 -19.30 15.32 34.50
C TRP A 5 -19.47 14.46 33.25
N VAL A 6 -18.36 14.07 32.63
CA VAL A 6 -18.32 13.11 31.52
C VAL A 6 -17.39 11.97 31.91
N THR A 7 -17.83 10.74 31.66
CA THR A 7 -17.00 9.54 31.84
C THR A 7 -16.40 9.16 30.50
N LEU A 8 -15.09 8.95 30.48
CA LEU A 8 -14.34 8.43 29.35
C LEU A 8 -13.95 6.98 29.68
N ASP A 9 -14.50 6.03 28.93
CA ASP A 9 -14.34 4.60 29.23
C ASP A 9 -12.98 4.04 28.77
N VAL A 10 -12.71 2.79 29.13
CA VAL A 10 -11.51 2.06 28.72
C VAL A 10 -11.46 1.98 27.19
N GLY A 11 -10.32 2.31 26.60
CA GLY A 11 -10.13 2.28 25.15
C GLY A 11 -10.79 3.43 24.40
N GLN A 12 -11.34 4.43 25.11
CA GLN A 12 -11.78 5.68 24.49
C GLN A 12 -10.72 6.77 24.66
N GLN A 13 -10.66 7.66 23.67
CA GLN A 13 -9.93 8.92 23.75
C GLN A 13 -10.86 10.05 23.33
N ALA A 14 -10.67 11.21 23.93
CA ALA A 14 -11.43 12.41 23.58
C ALA A 14 -10.51 13.62 23.47
N LEU A 15 -10.87 14.51 22.57
CA LEU A 15 -10.25 15.81 22.41
C LEU A 15 -11.13 16.86 23.09
N ILE A 16 -10.52 17.62 24.00
CA ILE A 16 -11.21 18.66 24.78
C ILE A 16 -10.64 20.01 24.38
N TYR A 17 -11.51 20.91 23.95
CA TYR A 17 -11.14 22.30 23.65
C TYR A 17 -11.55 23.21 24.80
N LYS A 18 -10.58 23.98 25.30
CA LYS A 18 -10.81 25.05 26.26
C LYS A 18 -11.31 26.31 25.56
N LEU A 19 -11.89 27.23 26.34
CA LEU A 19 -12.24 28.57 25.87
C LEU A 19 -10.99 29.37 25.41
N THR A 20 -9.82 29.07 25.97
CA THR A 20 -8.54 29.69 25.58
C THR A 20 -8.06 29.29 24.18
N GLY A 21 -8.71 28.32 23.53
CA GLY A 21 -8.28 27.75 22.26
C GLY A 21 -7.28 26.60 22.38
N GLU A 22 -6.79 26.30 23.58
CA GLU A 22 -5.98 25.12 23.84
C GLU A 22 -6.81 23.84 23.68
N ALA A 23 -6.21 22.83 23.05
CA ALA A 23 -6.80 21.52 22.92
C ALA A 23 -5.92 20.47 23.61
N ARG A 24 -6.55 19.57 24.36
CA ARG A 24 -5.87 18.45 25.02
C ARG A 24 -6.52 17.12 24.68
N VAL A 25 -5.71 16.08 24.50
CA VAL A 25 -6.17 14.70 24.30
C VAL A 25 -6.15 14.00 25.64
N GLU A 26 -7.29 13.48 26.07
CA GLU A 26 -7.41 12.66 27.27
C GLU A 26 -7.65 11.21 26.87
N THR A 27 -6.98 10.30 27.59
CA THR A 27 -7.15 8.84 27.43
C THR A 27 -7.86 8.28 28.66
N GLY A 28 -8.85 7.42 28.44
CA GLY A 28 -9.58 6.74 29.50
C GLY A 28 -8.79 5.61 30.17
N PRO A 29 -9.29 5.02 31.26
CA PRO A 29 -10.56 5.34 31.92
C PRO A 29 -10.43 6.51 32.89
N LYS A 30 -11.21 7.58 32.68
CA LYS A 30 -11.19 8.78 33.54
C LYS A 30 -12.56 9.45 33.59
N ARG A 31 -12.91 10.01 34.74
CA ARG A 31 -14.08 10.90 34.87
C ARG A 31 -13.59 12.35 34.86
N LEU A 32 -14.08 13.13 33.92
CA LEU A 32 -13.66 14.50 33.67
C LEU A 32 -14.80 15.45 34.00
N PHE A 33 -14.52 16.51 34.76
CA PHE A 33 -15.44 17.63 34.90
C PHE A 33 -15.14 18.64 33.81
N LEU A 34 -16.10 18.87 32.92
CA LEU A 34 -16.00 19.86 31.85
C LEU A 34 -16.74 21.11 32.28
N PHE A 35 -16.06 22.26 32.23
CA PHE A 35 -16.64 23.55 32.56
C PHE A 35 -16.45 24.52 31.39
N TRP A 36 -17.51 24.71 30.60
CA TRP A 36 -17.49 25.53 29.38
C TRP A 36 -16.45 25.05 28.35
N GLU A 37 -16.22 23.74 28.28
CA GLU A 37 -15.29 23.12 27.33
C GLU A 37 -16.07 22.38 26.23
N LYS A 38 -15.46 22.21 25.05
CA LYS A 38 -16.03 21.38 23.97
C LYS A 38 -15.42 19.98 24.04
N TYR A 39 -16.26 18.99 24.28
CA TYR A 39 -15.89 17.57 24.25
C TYR A 39 -16.12 16.98 22.86
N VAL A 40 -15.10 16.32 22.32
CA VAL A 40 -15.17 15.61 21.04
C VAL A 40 -14.55 14.21 21.21
N PRO A 41 -15.35 13.13 21.21
CA PRO A 41 -14.79 11.78 21.25
C PRO A 41 -14.03 11.48 19.95
N LEU A 42 -12.89 10.80 20.06
CA LEU A 42 -12.07 10.44 18.91
C LEU A 42 -12.50 9.11 18.31
N SER A 43 -12.59 9.07 16.97
CA SER A 43 -12.87 7.83 16.24
C SER A 43 -11.66 6.89 16.28
N VAL A 44 -11.93 5.62 16.58
CA VAL A 44 -10.94 4.55 16.65
C VAL A 44 -10.82 3.87 15.30
N TYR A 45 -9.59 3.63 14.86
CA TYR A 45 -9.26 2.82 13.69
C TYR A 45 -8.34 1.69 14.14
N ALA A 46 -8.67 0.47 13.73
CA ALA A 46 -7.87 -0.71 14.00
C ALA A 46 -7.41 -1.35 12.69
N ALA A 47 -6.17 -1.84 12.68
CA ALA A 47 -5.65 -2.71 11.64
C ALA A 47 -5.40 -4.10 12.22
N ASP A 48 -5.83 -5.10 11.47
CA ASP A 48 -5.61 -6.51 11.72
C ASP A 48 -4.19 -6.92 11.30
N GLN A 49 -3.78 -8.15 11.61
CA GLN A 49 -2.45 -8.66 11.23
C GLN A 49 -2.20 -8.67 9.71
N ARG A 50 -3.25 -8.73 8.88
CA ARG A 50 -3.16 -8.70 7.40
C ARG A 50 -3.41 -7.31 6.79
N SER A 51 -3.65 -6.29 7.61
CA SER A 51 -3.90 -4.92 7.15
C SER A 51 -2.96 -3.92 7.81
N TYR A 52 -2.96 -2.70 7.30
CA TYR A 52 -2.19 -1.59 7.82
C TYR A 52 -3.05 -0.32 7.79
N LEU A 53 -2.71 0.65 8.64
CA LEU A 53 -3.33 1.97 8.64
C LEU A 53 -2.50 2.92 7.79
N MET A 54 -3.13 3.55 6.80
CA MET A 54 -2.57 4.68 6.06
C MET A 54 -3.05 5.97 6.72
N ILE A 55 -2.12 6.74 7.25
CA ILE A 55 -2.36 7.98 7.98
C ILE A 55 -1.90 9.14 7.10
N LYS A 56 -2.84 10.00 6.71
CA LYS A 56 -2.55 11.28 6.07
C LYS A 56 -2.52 12.36 7.13
N HIS A 57 -1.34 12.92 7.38
CA HIS A 57 -1.17 14.04 8.31
C HIS A 57 -1.53 15.37 7.65
N LYS A 58 -1.89 16.38 8.45
CA LYS A 58 -2.19 17.73 7.94
C LYS A 58 -1.00 18.44 7.33
N ASN A 59 0.22 18.06 7.71
CA ASN A 59 1.45 18.57 7.12
C ASN A 59 1.74 17.99 5.72
N GLY A 60 0.86 17.14 5.18
CA GLY A 60 1.02 16.48 3.88
C GLY A 60 1.79 15.15 3.93
N LYS A 61 2.41 14.81 5.06
CA LYS A 61 3.12 13.52 5.21
C LYS A 61 2.14 12.36 5.26
N ILE A 62 2.52 11.26 4.63
CA ILE A 62 1.80 9.99 4.70
C ILE A 62 2.64 9.02 5.52
N ALA A 63 2.02 8.37 6.50
CA ALA A 63 2.65 7.35 7.32
C ALA A 63 1.83 6.06 7.24
N HIS A 64 2.51 4.93 7.09
CA HIS A 64 1.88 3.62 7.10
C HIS A 64 2.24 2.90 8.40
N LYS A 65 1.24 2.37 9.10
CA LYS A 65 1.42 1.63 10.36
C LYS A 65 0.92 0.20 10.19
N PRO A 66 1.79 -0.82 10.22
CA PRO A 66 1.36 -2.22 10.10
C PRO A 66 0.52 -2.64 11.30
N GLY A 67 -0.42 -3.57 11.09
CA GLY A 67 -1.16 -4.21 12.17
C GLY A 67 -0.36 -5.31 12.87
N PRO A 68 -0.85 -5.87 14.00
CA PRO A 68 -2.07 -5.48 14.70
C PRO A 68 -1.87 -4.16 15.46
N CYS A 69 -2.67 -3.14 15.17
CA CYS A 69 -2.57 -1.87 15.86
C CYS A 69 -3.90 -1.14 15.94
N VAL A 70 -4.04 -0.31 16.98
CA VAL A 70 -5.17 0.59 17.17
C VAL A 70 -4.65 2.03 17.21
N MET A 71 -5.39 2.94 16.58
CA MET A 71 -5.03 4.35 16.53
C MET A 71 -6.29 5.23 16.52
N PHE A 72 -6.22 6.35 17.23
CA PHE A 72 -7.29 7.32 17.28
C PHE A 72 -7.04 8.44 16.27
N LYS A 73 -8.08 8.82 15.52
CA LYS A 73 -7.97 9.94 14.59
C LYS A 73 -8.03 11.26 15.34
N ASN A 74 -6.87 11.81 15.71
CA ASN A 74 -6.75 13.18 16.18
C ASN A 74 -7.01 14.19 15.02
N PRO A 75 -8.09 14.99 15.06
CA PRO A 75 -8.39 15.98 14.01
C PRO A 75 -7.40 17.14 13.95
N LEU A 76 -6.52 17.32 14.93
CA LEU A 76 -5.48 18.35 14.91
C LEU A 76 -4.30 17.95 14.05
N GLU A 77 -3.89 16.67 14.11
CA GLU A 77 -2.70 16.15 13.45
C GLU A 77 -3.01 15.40 12.16
N HIS A 78 -4.13 14.70 12.13
CA HIS A 78 -4.51 13.80 11.05
C HIS A 78 -5.63 14.42 10.20
N LEU A 79 -5.41 14.43 8.89
CA LEU A 79 -6.44 14.71 7.90
C LEU A 79 -7.36 13.50 7.77
N GLN A 80 -6.77 12.32 7.59
CA GLN A 80 -7.49 11.09 7.32
C GLN A 80 -6.70 9.86 7.79
N ILE A 81 -7.43 8.84 8.26
CA ILE A 81 -6.89 7.51 8.53
C ILE A 81 -7.75 6.52 7.76
N GLU A 82 -7.11 5.63 7.00
CA GLU A 82 -7.76 4.58 6.22
C GLU A 82 -7.11 3.24 6.52
N ARG A 83 -7.91 2.16 6.58
CA ARG A 83 -7.40 0.79 6.67
C ARG A 83 -7.20 0.25 5.26
N LYS A 84 -5.98 -0.21 4.95
CA LYS A 84 -5.62 -0.84 3.67
C LYS A 84 -5.12 -2.25 3.89
N GLN A 85 -5.30 -3.11 2.89
CA GLN A 85 -4.87 -4.49 2.97
C GLN A 85 -3.40 -4.62 2.59
N ALA A 86 -2.64 -5.37 3.40
CA ALA A 86 -1.27 -5.70 3.08
C ALA A 86 -1.20 -6.78 2.00
N ILE A 87 -0.09 -6.82 1.27
CA ILE A 87 0.07 -7.71 0.12
C ILE A 87 0.71 -9.00 0.61
N SER A 88 -0.07 -10.08 0.63
CA SER A 88 0.47 -11.41 0.93
C SER A 88 1.26 -11.90 -0.28
N LEU A 89 2.53 -12.24 -0.09
CA LEU A 89 3.38 -12.90 -1.08
C LEU A 89 3.60 -14.34 -0.68
N ASP A 90 3.35 -15.25 -1.61
CA ASP A 90 3.65 -16.67 -1.44
C ASP A 90 5.12 -16.97 -1.77
N ALA A 91 5.60 -18.18 -1.44
CA ALA A 91 7.02 -18.54 -1.56
C ALA A 91 7.62 -18.36 -2.97
N ASN A 92 6.81 -18.52 -4.02
CA ASN A 92 7.23 -18.37 -5.41
C ASN A 92 6.76 -17.05 -6.04
N GLU A 93 6.34 -16.08 -5.23
CA GLU A 93 5.91 -14.77 -5.68
C GLU A 93 6.94 -13.69 -5.33
N VAL A 94 7.08 -12.73 -6.23
CA VAL A 94 8.00 -11.59 -6.10
C VAL A 94 7.27 -10.31 -6.48
N LEU A 95 7.54 -9.24 -5.73
CA LEU A 95 7.17 -7.87 -6.11
C LEU A 95 8.40 -7.12 -6.59
N VAL A 96 8.22 -6.32 -7.63
CA VAL A 96 9.15 -5.27 -7.99
C VAL A 96 8.64 -3.98 -7.36
N VAL A 97 9.46 -3.39 -6.49
CA VAL A 97 9.14 -2.17 -5.75
C VAL A 97 10.08 -1.07 -6.18
N TYR A 98 9.51 0.11 -6.42
CA TYR A 98 10.26 1.34 -6.58
C TYR A 98 10.17 2.13 -5.29
N ARG A 99 11.29 2.72 -4.88
CA ARG A 99 11.40 3.58 -3.71
C ARG A 99 12.04 4.89 -4.13
N MET A 100 11.38 5.99 -3.79
CA MET A 100 11.95 7.33 -3.94
C MET A 100 12.56 7.78 -2.63
N ASP A 101 13.83 8.20 -2.67
CA ASP A 101 14.46 8.86 -1.52
C ASP A 101 14.00 10.33 -1.43
N GLU A 102 13.51 10.74 -0.25
CA GLU A 102 13.02 12.10 -0.02
C GLU A 102 14.12 13.16 -0.12
N LYS A 103 15.40 12.79 0.09
CA LYS A 103 16.51 13.75 0.14
C LYS A 103 17.13 14.00 -1.24
N THR A 104 17.35 12.93 -1.99
CA THR A 104 18.04 12.97 -3.29
C THR A 104 17.09 12.95 -4.48
N ASN A 105 15.80 12.64 -4.26
CA ASN A 105 14.81 12.37 -5.31
C ASN A 105 15.20 11.24 -6.28
N GLU A 106 16.18 10.41 -5.91
CA GLU A 106 16.58 9.26 -6.70
C GLU A 106 15.59 8.11 -6.50
N VAL A 107 15.24 7.45 -7.61
CA VAL A 107 14.34 6.30 -7.60
C VAL A 107 15.18 5.03 -7.69
N THR A 108 15.13 4.24 -6.62
CA THR A 108 15.75 2.92 -6.56
C THR A 108 14.72 1.83 -6.80
N ARG A 109 15.14 0.71 -7.40
CA ARG A 109 14.30 -0.45 -7.66
C ARG A 109 14.86 -1.65 -6.92
N TYR A 110 14.01 -2.37 -6.19
CA TYR A 110 14.39 -3.61 -5.52
C TYR A 110 13.31 -4.68 -5.64
N LEU A 111 13.69 -5.93 -5.37
CA LEU A 111 12.80 -7.08 -5.41
C LEU A 111 12.44 -7.50 -3.98
N LYS A 112 11.16 -7.77 -3.75
CA LYS A 112 10.67 -8.38 -2.51
C LYS A 112 10.15 -9.78 -2.79
N GLN A 113 10.83 -10.78 -2.26
CA GLN A 113 10.44 -12.19 -2.41
C GLN A 113 9.56 -12.64 -1.24
N GLY A 114 8.63 -13.57 -1.50
CA GLY A 114 7.87 -14.26 -0.46
C GLY A 114 8.62 -15.45 0.18
N PRO A 115 8.02 -16.14 1.16
CA PRO A 115 6.69 -15.90 1.72
C PRO A 115 6.71 -14.77 2.76
N THR A 116 5.97 -13.68 2.51
CA THR A 116 5.95 -12.54 3.44
C THR A 116 4.68 -11.72 3.25
N LEU A 117 4.21 -11.07 4.32
CA LEU A 117 3.22 -10.02 4.21
C LEU A 117 3.95 -8.69 4.00
N TYR A 118 3.73 -8.06 2.85
CA TYR A 118 4.40 -6.83 2.47
C TYR A 118 3.46 -5.63 2.64
N VAL A 119 3.96 -4.60 3.32
CA VAL A 119 3.31 -3.29 3.46
C VAL A 119 4.24 -2.28 2.80
N PRO A 120 3.80 -1.57 1.75
CA PRO A 120 4.64 -0.56 1.11
C PRO A 120 4.83 0.63 2.04
N ASP A 121 5.97 1.29 1.97
CA ASP A 121 6.15 2.61 2.60
C ASP A 121 5.41 3.71 1.82
N ALA A 122 5.35 4.92 2.38
CA ALA A 122 4.65 6.05 1.75
C ALA A 122 5.29 6.48 0.42
N ASN A 123 6.60 6.34 0.28
CA ASN A 123 7.38 6.72 -0.90
C ASN A 123 7.69 5.50 -1.80
N GLU A 124 6.93 4.42 -1.62
CA GLU A 124 7.06 3.21 -2.41
C GLU A 124 5.84 2.98 -3.27
N TRP A 125 6.09 2.52 -4.50
CA TRP A 125 5.04 2.04 -5.39
C TRP A 125 5.45 0.75 -6.07
N LEU A 126 4.44 -0.02 -6.48
CA LEU A 126 4.63 -1.32 -7.10
C LEU A 126 4.75 -1.16 -8.61
N HIS A 127 5.57 -2.01 -9.22
CA HIS A 127 5.53 -2.19 -10.67
C HIS A 127 4.25 -2.92 -11.07
N GLU A 128 3.61 -2.43 -12.14
CA GLU A 128 2.51 -3.14 -12.82
C GLU A 128 3.06 -3.75 -14.11
N PHE A 129 3.09 -5.08 -14.16
CA PHE A 129 3.46 -5.82 -15.36
C PHE A 129 2.28 -5.82 -16.34
N SER A 130 2.60 -5.78 -17.64
CA SER A 130 1.65 -5.80 -18.73
C SER A 130 2.14 -6.75 -19.83
N TRP A 131 1.51 -7.91 -19.96
CA TRP A 131 1.88 -8.97 -20.90
C TRP A 131 0.76 -9.22 -21.92
N HIS A 132 1.12 -9.91 -23.01
CA HIS A 132 0.14 -10.34 -24.00
C HIS A 132 -0.76 -11.44 -23.40
N GLY A 133 -2.07 -11.29 -23.54
CA GLY A 133 -3.06 -12.28 -23.11
C GLY A 133 -3.70 -13.00 -24.28
N THR A 134 -4.38 -14.11 -24.01
CA THR A 134 -5.21 -14.79 -25.01
C THR A 134 -6.56 -14.07 -25.13
N ASP A 135 -7.02 -13.84 -26.35
CA ASP A 135 -8.34 -13.25 -26.61
C ASP A 135 -9.46 -14.19 -26.11
N PRO A 136 -10.47 -13.70 -25.36
CA PRO A 136 -11.60 -14.51 -24.91
C PRO A 136 -12.40 -15.13 -26.07
N GLU A 137 -12.52 -14.43 -27.20
CA GLU A 137 -13.30 -14.89 -28.35
C GLU A 137 -12.48 -15.77 -29.27
N ASN A 138 -11.18 -15.48 -29.42
CA ASN A 138 -10.29 -16.21 -30.32
C ASN A 138 -9.01 -16.70 -29.63
N LYS A 139 -9.04 -17.96 -29.19
CA LYS A 139 -7.93 -18.58 -28.44
C LYS A 139 -6.58 -18.63 -29.17
N THR A 140 -6.54 -18.47 -30.50
CA THR A 140 -5.29 -18.44 -31.27
C THR A 140 -4.67 -17.04 -31.37
N LYS A 141 -5.42 -15.99 -31.02
CA LYS A 141 -4.94 -14.60 -31.07
C LYS A 141 -4.42 -14.16 -29.71
N LYS A 142 -3.22 -13.57 -29.71
CA LYS A 142 -2.64 -12.89 -28.54
C LYS A 142 -2.88 -11.39 -28.63
N VAL A 143 -3.46 -10.80 -27.59
CA VAL A 143 -3.75 -9.37 -27.50
C VAL A 143 -2.70 -8.70 -26.61
N PRO A 144 -2.00 -7.65 -27.09
CA PRO A 144 -1.00 -6.93 -26.31
C PRO A 144 -1.58 -6.26 -25.08
N GLY A 145 -0.89 -6.39 -23.94
CA GLY A 145 -1.20 -5.71 -22.67
C GLY A 145 -2.50 -6.14 -22.00
N LEU A 146 -3.08 -7.28 -22.41
CA LEU A 146 -4.32 -7.80 -21.83
C LEU A 146 -4.12 -8.35 -20.41
N LEU A 147 -2.95 -8.94 -20.13
CA LEU A 147 -2.64 -9.48 -18.79
C LEU A 147 -1.89 -8.43 -17.98
N LYS A 148 -2.56 -7.85 -16.98
CA LYS A 148 -1.96 -6.90 -16.04
C LYS A 148 -1.93 -7.47 -14.64
N PHE A 149 -0.79 -7.40 -13.98
CA PHE A 149 -0.60 -7.93 -12.64
C PHE A 149 0.59 -7.28 -11.92
N THR A 150 0.61 -7.32 -10.59
CA THR A 150 1.68 -6.75 -9.77
C THR A 150 2.59 -7.81 -9.15
N LYS A 151 2.07 -9.03 -8.94
CA LYS A 151 2.81 -10.16 -8.37
C LYS A 151 3.39 -11.02 -9.48
N LEU A 152 4.71 -11.13 -9.52
CA LEU A 152 5.42 -11.99 -10.46
C LEU A 152 5.59 -13.38 -9.87
N LYS A 153 5.17 -14.43 -10.59
CA LYS A 153 5.45 -15.83 -10.22
C LYS A 153 6.80 -16.25 -10.79
N VAL A 154 7.65 -16.85 -9.95
CA VAL A 154 9.01 -17.30 -10.32
C VAL A 154 9.04 -18.79 -10.71
N ILE A 155 7.87 -19.44 -10.82
CA ILE A 155 7.80 -20.86 -11.18
C ILE A 155 8.19 -21.02 -12.67
N PRO A 156 9.18 -21.89 -12.99
CA PRO A 156 9.77 -21.99 -14.33
C PRO A 156 8.81 -22.36 -15.47
N GLU A 157 7.66 -22.97 -15.17
CA GLU A 157 6.68 -23.36 -16.21
C GLU A 157 5.82 -22.20 -16.74
N GLN A 158 5.86 -21.00 -16.12
CA GLN A 158 5.01 -19.86 -16.48
C GLN A 158 5.78 -18.67 -17.09
N PHE A 159 6.99 -18.88 -17.61
CA PHE A 159 7.71 -17.81 -18.30
C PHE A 159 7.15 -17.56 -19.70
N TYR A 160 6.68 -16.34 -19.94
CA TYR A 160 6.32 -15.86 -21.27
C TYR A 160 7.59 -15.52 -22.05
N TYR A 161 7.88 -16.26 -23.11
CA TYR A 161 8.94 -15.93 -24.07
C TYR A 161 8.32 -15.31 -25.32
N ASN A 162 8.74 -14.09 -25.67
CA ASN A 162 8.45 -13.52 -26.98
C ASN A 162 9.44 -14.11 -27.99
N VAL A 163 8.94 -14.91 -28.94
CA VAL A 163 9.75 -15.34 -30.09
C VAL A 163 9.57 -14.28 -31.18
N CYS A 164 10.58 -13.45 -31.38
CA CYS A 164 10.60 -12.54 -32.52
C CYS A 164 11.33 -13.26 -33.66
N LEU A 165 10.59 -13.66 -34.70
CA LEU A 165 11.20 -14.15 -35.94
C LEU A 165 11.81 -12.95 -36.68
N SER A 166 13.12 -12.76 -36.57
CA SER A 166 13.85 -11.87 -37.48
C SER A 166 14.05 -12.59 -38.82
N TRP A 167 13.40 -12.10 -39.87
CA TRP A 167 13.65 -12.56 -41.23
C TRP A 167 15.03 -12.07 -41.71
N CYS A 168 15.97 -12.99 -41.88
CA CYS A 168 17.19 -12.73 -42.63
C CYS A 168 16.90 -12.92 -44.12
N SER A 169 16.84 -11.84 -44.89
CA SER A 169 16.87 -11.89 -46.36
C SER A 169 18.29 -12.17 -46.82
N GLY A 170 18.74 -13.43 -46.71
CA GLY A 170 20.07 -13.86 -47.11
C GLY A 170 20.10 -15.35 -47.37
N THR A 171 20.54 -15.72 -48.57
CA THR A 171 20.47 -17.02 -49.26
C THR A 171 21.28 -18.16 -48.62
N THR A 172 21.17 -18.39 -47.31
CA THR A 172 21.80 -19.53 -46.63
C THR A 172 20.95 -19.97 -45.45
N ASN A 173 20.60 -21.26 -45.44
CA ASN A 173 19.75 -21.96 -44.47
C ASN A 173 20.33 -21.95 -43.04
N ASN A 174 20.23 -20.82 -42.33
CA ASN A 174 20.35 -20.80 -40.87
C ASN A 174 19.37 -19.77 -40.29
N CYS A 175 18.16 -20.21 -40.00
CA CYS A 175 17.23 -19.46 -39.17
C CYS A 175 17.73 -19.50 -37.72
N PHE A 176 18.34 -18.42 -37.24
CA PHE A 176 18.61 -18.26 -35.82
C PHE A 176 17.33 -17.83 -35.11
N VAL A 177 16.81 -18.67 -34.21
CA VAL A 177 15.78 -18.28 -33.26
C VAL A 177 16.47 -17.47 -32.16
N VAL A 178 16.36 -16.14 -32.23
CA VAL A 178 16.75 -15.29 -31.10
C VAL A 178 15.62 -15.35 -30.08
N VAL A 179 15.78 -16.22 -29.08
CA VAL A 179 14.94 -16.20 -27.87
C VAL A 179 15.46 -15.04 -27.03
N SER A 180 14.83 -13.87 -27.12
CA SER A 180 15.06 -12.85 -26.11
C SER A 180 14.30 -13.28 -24.86
N SER A 181 14.99 -13.96 -23.95
CA SER A 181 14.60 -13.94 -22.55
C SER A 181 14.60 -12.48 -22.13
N VAL A 182 13.43 -11.90 -21.86
CA VAL A 182 13.37 -10.64 -21.12
C VAL A 182 13.78 -10.99 -19.69
N CYS A 183 15.09 -11.07 -19.48
CA CYS A 183 15.70 -11.12 -18.16
C CYS A 183 15.59 -9.72 -17.56
N LEU A 184 14.87 -9.64 -16.44
CA LEU A 184 14.92 -8.65 -15.34
C LEU A 184 15.54 -7.26 -15.60
#